data_AF-A0A960VX42-F1
#
_entry.id   AF-A0A960VX42-F1
#
_cell.length_a   1.000
_cell.length_b   1.000
_cell.length_c   1.000
_cell.angle_alpha   90.00
_cell.angle_beta   90.00
_cell.angle_gamma   90.00
#
_symmetry.space_group_name_H-M   'P 1'
#
loop_
_entity.id
_entity.type
_entity.pdbx_description
1 polymer ?
#
loop_
_entity_poly.entity_id
_entity_poly.type
_entity_poly.pdbx_seq_one_letter_code
_entity_poly.pdbx_strand_id
1 'polypeptide(L)'
;MFKYFASFVFSVFASIFLIYFIWESPTLHPKKETRNTTGNSYQNNFDQWNSQIGNYDFPQEIVDTSMSLFKEDNMLSYEEIIELAQKGKLDFIQELWKLRAKCGKEMSHKECNEYITAFLMKNYPEPQNKKLVGIFDKYLTYEAHLQELSFPEGANSREKFEILKEKRRSIFGEEEAKLIFGLDESKFEYAEAFPKFLEETKGKSGAEKLEKYEQMRKNIFGSYYETILENESKYTKYTMEVMLKDDDLKSMDTGDKNNAVRSMREKYFGEEGADRIEKVEKELAEEKEKEKSYNEDKKKLLSENPDMTDKEKEKKLNDLRVKYFGKEGAENYKQREALSKLPGM
;
A
#
# COMPACT_ATOMS: atom_id res chain seq x y z
N MET A 1 -26.81 -9.69 -7.07
CA MET A 1 -25.84 -9.87 -5.98
C MET A 1 -24.40 -9.51 -6.40
N PHE A 2 -23.87 -10.04 -7.52
CA PHE A 2 -22.51 -9.76 -8.00
C PHE A 2 -22.19 -8.33 -8.49
N LYS A 3 -23.17 -7.56 -9.01
CA LYS A 3 -22.97 -6.14 -9.38
C LYS A 3 -22.46 -5.29 -8.20
N TYR A 4 -22.83 -5.65 -6.98
CA TYR A 4 -22.42 -4.95 -5.76
C TYR A 4 -21.20 -5.58 -5.08
N PHE A 5 -20.90 -6.85 -5.36
CA PHE A 5 -19.65 -7.48 -4.90
C PHE A 5 -18.47 -6.92 -5.70
N ALA A 6 -18.60 -6.79 -7.03
CA ALA A 6 -17.60 -6.12 -7.86
C ALA A 6 -17.45 -4.62 -7.49
N SER A 7 -18.54 -3.93 -7.16
CA SER A 7 -18.50 -2.51 -6.75
C SER A 7 -17.95 -2.29 -5.34
N PHE A 8 -18.15 -3.24 -4.42
CA PHE A 8 -17.59 -3.20 -3.06
C PHE A 8 -16.12 -3.66 -3.06
N VAL A 9 -15.77 -4.67 -3.86
CA VAL A 9 -14.38 -5.07 -4.10
C VAL A 9 -13.62 -3.94 -4.82
N PHE A 10 -14.17 -3.29 -5.85
CA PHE A 10 -13.53 -2.09 -6.44
C PHE A 10 -13.43 -0.91 -5.45
N SER A 11 -14.44 -0.69 -4.60
CA SER A 11 -14.41 0.39 -3.60
C SER A 11 -13.41 0.10 -2.48
N VAL A 12 -13.34 -1.14 -1.99
CA VAL A 12 -12.38 -1.57 -0.96
C VAL A 12 -10.98 -1.70 -1.54
N PHE A 13 -10.79 -2.18 -2.78
CA PHE A 13 -9.49 -2.19 -3.43
C PHE A 13 -9.02 -0.79 -3.82
N ALA A 14 -9.88 0.11 -4.33
CA ALA A 14 -9.51 1.50 -4.60
C ALA A 14 -9.22 2.28 -3.31
N SER A 15 -9.96 2.00 -2.23
CA SER A 15 -9.72 2.61 -0.92
C SER A 15 -8.48 2.04 -0.25
N ILE A 16 -8.23 0.73 -0.32
CA ILE A 16 -7.00 0.12 0.21
C ILE A 16 -5.78 0.51 -0.63
N PHE A 17 -5.88 0.64 -1.96
CA PHE A 17 -4.78 1.14 -2.80
C PHE A 17 -4.51 2.64 -2.57
N LEU A 18 -5.55 3.48 -2.42
CA LEU A 18 -5.39 4.90 -2.09
C LEU A 18 -4.89 5.07 -0.65
N ILE A 19 -5.35 4.27 0.30
CA ILE A 19 -4.85 4.29 1.68
C ILE A 19 -3.41 3.78 1.70
N TYR A 20 -3.03 2.73 0.96
CA TYR A 20 -1.64 2.28 0.90
C TYR A 20 -0.73 3.37 0.33
N PHE A 21 -1.12 4.08 -0.74
CA PHE A 21 -0.34 5.23 -1.25
C PHE A 21 -0.35 6.47 -0.33
N ILE A 22 -1.41 6.68 0.46
CA ILE A 22 -1.51 7.80 1.42
C ILE A 22 -0.83 7.48 2.75
N TRP A 23 -0.70 6.20 3.13
CA TRP A 23 -0.15 5.76 4.42
C TRP A 23 1.34 5.36 4.34
N GLU A 24 1.83 5.02 3.14
CA GLU A 24 3.28 4.90 2.84
C GLU A 24 3.91 6.26 2.46
N SER A 25 3.09 7.32 2.39
CA SER A 25 3.59 8.70 2.48
C SER A 25 3.66 9.06 3.97
N PRO A 26 4.86 9.21 4.57
CA PRO A 26 4.95 9.90 5.85
C PRO A 26 4.32 11.27 5.62
N THR A 27 3.32 11.61 6.42
CA THR A 27 2.71 12.93 6.39
C THR A 27 3.79 13.98 6.62
N LEU A 28 4.29 14.54 5.53
CA LEU A 28 5.11 15.75 5.49
C LEU A 28 4.23 16.92 5.90
N HIS A 29 3.93 17.00 7.19
CA HIS A 29 3.49 18.22 7.83
C HIS A 29 4.57 18.66 8.82
N PRO A 30 5.60 19.41 8.37
CA PRO A 30 6.32 20.24 9.31
C PRO A 30 5.33 21.27 9.87
N LYS A 31 5.27 21.37 11.20
CA LYS A 31 4.73 22.55 11.87
C LYS A 31 5.40 23.77 11.26
N LYS A 32 4.62 24.82 10.95
CA LYS A 32 5.13 26.12 10.51
C LYS A 32 6.07 26.68 11.59
N GLU A 33 7.36 26.43 11.46
CA GLU A 33 8.37 27.28 12.06
C GLU A 33 8.45 28.56 11.23
N THR A 34 8.41 29.68 11.94
CA THR A 34 8.46 31.03 11.39
C THR A 34 9.71 31.22 10.53
N ARG A 35 9.44 31.48 9.25
CA ARG A 35 10.39 31.72 8.18
C ARG A 35 11.18 33.01 8.44
N ASN A 36 12.45 32.88 8.86
CA ASN A 36 13.45 33.92 8.62
C ASN A 36 14.33 33.47 7.44
N THR A 37 14.23 34.25 6.37
CA THR A 37 14.93 34.11 5.09
C THR A 37 16.45 34.08 5.26
N THR A 38 17.07 32.94 4.93
CA THR A 38 18.45 32.85 4.42
C THR A 38 18.50 31.77 3.34
N GLY A 39 18.11 32.14 2.12
CA GLY A 39 18.40 31.35 0.92
C GLY A 39 19.91 31.41 0.65
N ASN A 40 20.67 30.52 1.28
CA ASN A 40 22.07 30.21 0.97
C ASN A 40 22.67 29.09 1.84
N SER A 41 21.96 28.47 2.79
CA SER A 41 22.57 27.46 3.68
C SER A 41 22.64 26.04 3.10
N TYR A 42 21.74 25.63 2.21
CA TYR A 42 21.70 24.26 1.69
C TYR A 42 22.75 24.00 0.60
N GLN A 43 22.99 24.97 -0.29
CA GLN A 43 24.02 24.89 -1.33
C GLN A 43 25.44 24.91 -0.75
N ASN A 44 25.69 25.73 0.28
CA ASN A 44 26.97 25.74 0.98
C ASN A 44 27.24 24.45 1.78
N ASN A 45 26.20 23.74 2.24
CA ASN A 45 26.35 22.44 2.89
C ASN A 45 26.63 21.31 1.87
N PHE A 46 26.13 21.41 0.64
CA PHE A 46 26.37 20.43 -0.44
C PHE A 46 27.82 20.43 -0.92
N ASP A 47 28.40 21.62 -1.13
CA ASP A 47 29.81 21.76 -1.52
C ASP A 47 30.78 21.35 -0.39
N GLN A 48 30.39 21.59 0.87
CA GLN A 48 31.16 21.17 2.04
C GLN A 48 31.18 19.65 2.22
N TRP A 49 30.08 18.96 1.91
CA TRP A 49 29.96 17.52 2.08
C TRP A 49 30.58 16.72 0.93
N ASN A 50 30.44 17.19 -0.32
CA ASN A 50 31.15 16.59 -1.47
C ASN A 50 32.68 16.75 -1.39
N SER A 51 33.19 17.74 -0.65
CA SER A 51 34.63 17.93 -0.44
C SER A 51 35.28 16.91 0.51
N GLN A 52 34.48 16.08 1.22
CA GLN A 52 34.94 15.09 2.20
C GLN A 52 34.95 13.64 1.70
N ILE A 53 34.49 13.39 0.47
CA ILE A 53 34.32 12.04 -0.12
C ILE A 53 35.66 11.26 -0.27
N GLY A 54 36.80 11.92 -0.03
CA GLY A 54 38.14 11.31 -0.13
C GLY A 54 38.70 10.67 1.14
N ASN A 55 38.22 11.02 2.34
CA ASN A 55 38.79 10.52 3.60
C ASN A 55 37.73 10.51 4.72
N TYR A 56 36.99 9.40 4.84
CA TYR A 56 36.10 9.15 5.98
C TYR A 56 36.95 8.77 7.20
N ASP A 57 37.55 9.76 7.85
CA ASP A 57 38.22 9.60 9.15
C ASP A 57 37.27 10.13 10.24
N PHE A 58 36.56 9.21 10.88
CA PHE A 58 35.61 9.55 11.95
C PHE A 58 36.32 9.51 13.32
N PRO A 59 36.09 10.51 14.19
CA PRO A 59 36.50 10.42 15.59
C PRO A 59 36.04 9.09 16.21
N GLN A 60 36.89 8.47 17.05
CA GLN A 60 36.60 7.16 17.64
C GLN A 60 35.27 7.13 18.39
N GLU A 61 34.90 8.23 19.05
CA GLU A 61 33.61 8.38 19.73
C GLU A 61 32.40 8.23 18.77
N ILE A 62 32.51 8.74 17.55
CA ILE A 62 31.47 8.59 16.52
C ILE A 62 31.38 7.12 16.08
N VAL A 63 32.53 6.49 15.88
CA VAL A 63 32.58 5.07 15.51
C VAL A 63 31.96 4.21 16.61
N ASP A 64 32.37 4.39 17.86
CA ASP A 64 31.88 3.62 19.01
C ASP A 64 30.36 3.80 19.20
N THR A 65 29.89 5.04 19.09
CA THR A 65 28.45 5.35 19.17
C THR A 65 27.68 4.71 18.01
N SER A 66 28.17 4.81 16.77
CA SER A 66 27.53 4.20 15.60
C SER A 66 27.42 2.68 15.74
N MET A 67 28.47 2.02 16.25
CA MET A 67 28.50 0.58 16.48
C MET A 67 27.56 0.18 17.61
N SER A 68 27.45 0.98 18.66
CA SER A 68 26.48 0.75 19.75
C SER A 68 25.03 0.85 19.25
N LEU A 69 24.74 1.79 18.36
CA LEU A 69 23.40 2.04 17.84
C LEU A 69 22.93 0.99 16.83
N PHE A 70 23.81 0.55 15.92
CA PHE A 70 23.38 -0.16 14.72
C PHE A 70 23.89 -1.59 14.59
N LYS A 71 24.76 -2.07 15.48
CA LYS A 71 25.29 -3.44 15.38
C LYS A 71 24.17 -4.47 15.48
N GLU A 72 24.18 -5.41 14.54
CA GLU A 72 23.29 -6.58 14.50
C GLU A 72 24.14 -7.84 14.37
N ASP A 73 23.65 -8.97 14.90
CA ASP A 73 24.39 -10.23 14.94
C ASP A 73 24.49 -10.90 13.54
N ASN A 74 23.54 -10.63 12.64
CA ASN A 74 23.44 -11.24 11.32
C ASN A 74 23.36 -10.18 10.22
N MET A 75 24.42 -9.37 10.11
CA MET A 75 24.55 -8.39 9.03
C MET A 75 24.69 -9.08 7.68
N LEU A 76 23.93 -8.61 6.69
CA LEU A 76 24.08 -9.03 5.29
C LEU A 76 25.41 -8.52 4.73
N SER A 77 26.06 -9.32 3.89
CA SER A 77 27.16 -8.85 3.05
C SER A 77 26.67 -7.86 1.98
N TYR A 78 27.60 -7.11 1.39
CA TYR A 78 27.27 -6.21 0.29
C TYR A 78 26.63 -6.97 -0.88
N GLU A 79 27.19 -8.12 -1.24
CA GLU A 79 26.71 -8.93 -2.35
C GLU A 79 25.28 -9.43 -2.09
N GLU A 80 24.98 -9.86 -0.86
CA GLU A 80 23.61 -10.25 -0.45
C GLU A 80 22.65 -9.05 -0.49
N ILE A 81 23.07 -7.87 -0.04
CA ILE A 81 22.25 -6.65 -0.10
C ILE A 81 21.86 -6.34 -1.55
N ILE A 82 22.83 -6.33 -2.45
CA ILE A 82 22.59 -6.05 -3.86
C ILE A 82 21.69 -7.12 -4.49
N GLU A 83 21.95 -8.41 -4.21
CA GLU A 83 21.15 -9.51 -4.74
C GLU A 83 19.68 -9.42 -4.27
N LEU A 84 19.45 -9.17 -2.97
CA LEU A 84 18.11 -9.05 -2.41
C LEU A 84 17.40 -7.82 -2.98
N ALA A 85 18.09 -6.68 -3.14
CA ALA A 85 17.51 -5.48 -3.73
C ALA A 85 17.13 -5.68 -5.21
N GLN A 86 17.97 -6.35 -6.01
CA GLN A 86 17.66 -6.69 -7.41
C GLN A 86 16.43 -7.59 -7.56
N LYS A 87 16.14 -8.41 -6.54
CA LYS A 87 14.94 -9.25 -6.45
C LYS A 87 13.77 -8.56 -5.73
N GLY A 88 13.97 -7.35 -5.18
CA GLY A 88 12.94 -6.62 -4.45
C GLY A 88 12.64 -7.19 -3.06
N LYS A 89 13.52 -8.05 -2.53
CA LYS A 89 13.46 -8.61 -1.17
C LYS A 89 14.07 -7.68 -0.12
N LEU A 90 14.85 -6.68 -0.55
CA LEU A 90 15.39 -5.62 0.27
C LEU A 90 15.06 -4.27 -0.36
N ASP A 91 14.58 -3.33 0.46
CA ASP A 91 14.27 -1.96 0.06
C ASP A 91 15.23 -1.02 0.79
N PHE A 92 16.12 -0.35 0.05
CA PHE A 92 17.12 0.55 0.60
C PHE A 92 16.52 1.70 1.42
N ILE A 93 15.34 2.18 1.02
CA ILE A 93 14.63 3.24 1.73
C ILE A 93 14.18 2.68 3.07
N GLN A 94 13.48 1.54 3.08
CA GLN A 94 13.04 0.94 4.33
C GLN A 94 14.19 0.63 5.29
N GLU A 95 15.32 0.11 4.78
CA GLU A 95 16.51 -0.14 5.60
C GLU A 95 17.08 1.16 6.19
N LEU A 96 17.13 2.24 5.42
CA LEU A 96 17.52 3.54 5.95
C LEU A 96 16.56 4.03 7.05
N TRP A 97 15.25 3.88 6.86
CA TRP A 97 14.27 4.29 7.86
C TRP A 97 14.40 3.46 9.15
N LYS A 98 14.69 2.15 9.04
CA LYS A 98 15.00 1.29 10.20
C LYS A 98 16.24 1.77 10.95
N LEU A 99 17.30 2.15 10.24
CA LEU A 99 18.50 2.74 10.87
C LEU A 99 18.14 4.06 11.56
N ARG A 100 17.45 4.98 10.88
CA ARG A 100 17.03 6.26 11.46
C ARG A 100 16.10 6.10 12.67
N ALA A 101 15.26 5.06 12.69
CA ALA A 101 14.39 4.76 13.83
C ALA A 101 15.15 4.37 15.10
N LYS A 102 16.40 3.90 14.98
CA LYS A 102 17.29 3.63 16.13
C LYS A 102 17.97 4.89 16.67
N CYS A 103 17.99 5.98 15.89
CA CYS A 103 18.43 7.27 16.39
C CYS A 103 17.38 7.82 17.37
N GLY A 104 17.80 8.17 18.59
CA GLY A 104 16.89 8.69 19.61
C GLY A 104 16.23 10.00 19.20
N LYS A 105 15.10 10.35 19.83
CA LYS A 105 14.30 11.55 19.49
C LYS A 105 15.04 12.88 19.65
N GLU A 106 16.08 12.91 20.48
CA GLU A 106 16.89 14.11 20.73
C GLU A 106 18.01 14.30 19.69
N MET A 107 18.24 13.32 18.81
CA MET A 107 19.27 13.37 17.78
C MET A 107 18.71 14.00 16.50
N SER A 108 19.42 14.97 15.93
CA SER A 108 19.02 15.55 14.66
C SER A 108 19.18 14.54 13.51
N HIS A 109 18.42 14.73 12.43
CA HIS A 109 18.57 13.90 11.22
C HIS A 109 19.99 13.94 10.65
N LYS A 110 20.68 15.08 10.75
CA LYS A 110 22.06 15.23 10.28
C LYS A 110 23.01 14.37 11.10
N GLU A 111 22.97 14.48 12.43
CA GLU A 111 23.80 13.68 13.34
C GLU A 111 23.53 12.19 13.16
N CYS A 112 22.26 11.80 13.02
CA CYS A 112 21.89 10.40 12.75
C CYS A 112 22.50 9.89 11.44
N ASN A 113 22.44 10.69 10.36
CA ASN A 113 23.05 10.31 9.08
C ASN A 113 24.58 10.18 9.19
N GLU A 114 25.26 11.01 9.98
CA GLU A 114 26.71 10.90 10.23
C GLU A 114 27.07 9.57 10.92
N TYR A 115 26.30 9.15 11.93
CA TYR A 115 26.49 7.84 12.56
C TYR A 115 26.21 6.68 11.58
N ILE A 116 25.20 6.80 10.72
CA ILE A 116 24.91 5.78 9.70
C ILE A 116 26.09 5.65 8.73
N THR A 117 26.64 6.76 8.24
CA THR A 117 27.83 6.73 7.37
C THR A 117 29.02 6.10 8.08
N ALA A 118 29.30 6.46 9.34
CA ALA A 118 30.37 5.88 10.12
C ALA A 118 30.21 4.36 10.30
N PHE A 119 28.97 3.91 10.57
CA PHE A 119 28.63 2.50 10.66
C PHE A 119 28.88 1.75 9.35
N LEU A 120 28.38 2.26 8.22
CA LEU A 120 28.59 1.64 6.90
C LEU A 120 30.09 1.58 6.54
N MET A 121 30.84 2.65 6.84
CA MET A 121 32.29 2.69 6.62
C MET A 121 33.05 1.64 7.44
N LYS A 122 32.63 1.42 8.68
CA LYS A 122 33.30 0.50 9.61
C LYS A 122 32.92 -0.97 9.42
N ASN A 123 31.65 -1.23 9.12
CA ASN A 123 31.12 -2.61 9.06
C ASN A 123 31.35 -3.31 7.73
N TYR A 124 31.56 -2.57 6.65
CA TYR A 124 31.81 -3.16 5.33
C TYR A 124 33.26 -2.91 4.90
N PRO A 125 33.90 -3.90 4.22
CA PRO A 125 35.25 -3.71 3.69
C PRO A 125 35.26 -2.73 2.51
N GLU A 126 36.44 -2.17 2.20
CA GLU A 126 36.65 -1.49 0.93
C GLU A 126 36.72 -2.51 -0.23
N PRO A 127 36.14 -2.19 -1.41
CA PRO A 127 35.50 -0.93 -1.79
C PRO A 127 33.99 -0.89 -1.50
N GLN A 128 33.40 -1.94 -0.90
CA GLN A 128 31.95 -2.05 -0.73
C GLN A 128 31.36 -0.98 0.18
N ASN A 129 32.04 -0.63 1.27
CA ASN A 129 31.60 0.46 2.15
C ASN A 129 31.39 1.79 1.40
N LYS A 130 32.34 2.19 0.56
CA LYS A 130 32.29 3.41 -0.27
C LYS A 130 31.12 3.37 -1.24
N LYS A 131 30.78 2.18 -1.77
CA LYS A 131 29.60 2.02 -2.64
C LYS A 131 28.30 2.20 -1.86
N LEU A 132 28.15 1.58 -0.69
CA LEU A 132 26.96 1.71 0.14
C LEU A 132 26.76 3.15 0.63
N VAL A 133 27.83 3.77 1.10
CA VAL A 133 27.83 5.19 1.48
C VAL A 133 27.49 6.05 0.26
N GLY A 134 28.08 5.81 -0.91
CA GLY A 134 27.74 6.54 -2.13
C GLY A 134 26.25 6.47 -2.51
N ILE A 135 25.61 5.30 -2.33
CA ILE A 135 24.16 5.13 -2.54
C ILE A 135 23.36 5.93 -1.49
N PHE A 136 23.73 5.78 -0.21
CA PHE A 136 23.10 6.52 0.88
C PHE A 136 23.19 8.03 0.65
N ASP A 137 24.35 8.49 0.21
CA ASP A 137 24.66 9.88 0.01
C ASP A 137 23.84 10.53 -1.12
N LYS A 138 23.72 9.82 -2.24
CA LYS A 138 22.81 10.17 -3.33
C LYS A 138 21.36 10.19 -2.87
N TYR A 139 20.97 9.29 -1.97
CA TYR A 139 19.62 9.27 -1.41
C TYR A 139 19.31 10.49 -0.53
N LEU A 140 20.25 10.94 0.30
CA LEU A 140 20.09 12.20 1.04
C LEU A 140 19.94 13.40 0.10
N THR A 141 20.70 13.41 -1.00
CA THR A 141 20.58 14.43 -2.06
C THR A 141 19.20 14.39 -2.71
N TYR A 142 18.68 13.18 -2.98
CA TYR A 142 17.33 12.99 -3.50
C TYR A 142 16.25 13.51 -2.52
N GLU A 143 16.34 13.20 -1.22
CA GLU A 143 15.41 13.73 -0.21
C GLU A 143 15.37 15.26 -0.19
N ALA A 144 16.54 15.90 -0.23
CA ALA A 144 16.64 17.36 -0.28
C ALA A 144 15.96 17.93 -1.54
N HIS A 145 16.22 17.33 -2.70
CA HIS A 145 15.58 17.76 -3.94
C HIS A 145 14.06 17.50 -3.99
N LEU A 146 13.56 16.45 -3.34
CA LEU A 146 12.12 16.20 -3.28
C LEU A 146 11.38 17.29 -2.52
N GLN A 147 12.01 17.92 -1.52
CA GLN A 147 11.41 19.05 -0.80
C GLN A 147 11.23 20.29 -1.68
N GLU A 148 12.06 20.42 -2.72
CA GLU A 148 12.03 21.52 -3.69
C GLU A 148 11.26 21.18 -4.96
N LEU A 149 10.91 19.90 -5.17
CA LEU A 149 10.27 19.43 -6.39
C LEU A 149 8.85 19.99 -6.51
N SER A 150 8.66 20.89 -7.46
CA SER A 150 7.34 21.38 -7.87
C SER A 150 6.84 20.60 -9.08
N PHE A 151 5.61 20.11 -9.02
CA PHE A 151 4.94 19.55 -10.19
C PHE A 151 4.25 20.66 -11.00
N PRO A 152 4.19 20.54 -12.34
CA PRO A 152 3.40 21.44 -13.17
C PRO A 152 1.93 21.48 -12.73
N GLU A 153 1.30 22.64 -12.86
CA GLU A 153 -0.12 22.79 -12.57
C GLU A 153 -0.95 21.90 -13.50
N GLY A 154 -1.91 21.17 -12.93
CA GLY A 154 -2.75 20.23 -13.70
C GLY A 154 -2.10 18.88 -14.02
N ALA A 155 -0.84 18.65 -13.61
CA ALA A 155 -0.17 17.37 -13.88
C ALA A 155 -0.93 16.19 -13.28
N ASN A 156 -1.20 15.18 -14.12
CA ASN A 156 -1.83 13.93 -13.71
C ASN A 156 -0.81 12.99 -13.04
N SER A 157 -1.28 11.88 -12.47
CA SER A 157 -0.42 10.94 -11.73
C SER A 157 0.73 10.38 -12.55
N ARG A 158 0.51 10.12 -13.85
CA ARG A 158 1.53 9.61 -14.77
C ARG A 158 2.61 10.65 -15.04
N GLU A 159 2.22 11.88 -15.33
CA GLU A 159 3.16 12.98 -15.56
C GLU A 159 4.02 13.25 -14.32
N LYS A 160 3.41 13.26 -13.13
CA LYS A 160 4.14 13.40 -11.87
C LYS A 160 5.14 12.26 -11.64
N PHE A 161 4.72 11.04 -11.96
CA PHE A 161 5.58 9.88 -11.82
C PHE A 161 6.76 9.91 -12.81
N GLU A 162 6.56 10.32 -14.06
CA GLU A 162 7.66 10.47 -15.03
C GLU A 162 8.66 11.55 -14.59
N ILE A 163 8.19 12.70 -14.09
CA ILE A 163 9.07 13.74 -13.53
C ILE A 163 9.91 13.19 -12.37
N LEU A 164 9.28 12.42 -11.48
CA LEU A 164 9.95 11.80 -10.35
C LEU A 164 10.99 10.76 -10.83
N LYS A 165 10.63 9.95 -11.81
CA LYS A 165 11.48 8.94 -12.46
C LYS A 165 12.70 9.57 -13.11
N GLU A 166 12.54 10.65 -13.87
CA GLU A 166 13.63 11.43 -14.45
C GLU A 166 14.55 12.02 -13.37
N LYS A 167 13.97 12.59 -12.30
CA LYS A 167 14.75 13.12 -11.17
C LYS A 167 15.60 12.04 -10.51
N ARG A 168 15.05 10.84 -10.29
CA ARG A 168 15.81 9.67 -9.79
C ARG A 168 16.97 9.34 -10.72
N ARG A 169 16.76 9.25 -12.04
CA ARG A 169 17.84 8.97 -13.00
C ARG A 169 18.93 10.05 -12.99
N SER A 170 18.54 11.32 -12.83
CA SER A 170 19.51 12.42 -12.79
C SER A 170 20.48 12.36 -11.59
N ILE A 171 20.07 11.74 -10.49
CA ILE A 171 20.85 11.64 -9.25
C ILE A 171 21.61 10.31 -9.17
N PHE A 172 20.94 9.21 -9.49
CA PHE A 172 21.46 7.86 -9.30
C PHE A 172 22.06 7.26 -10.58
N GLY A 173 21.69 7.77 -11.76
CA GLY A 173 21.89 7.05 -13.02
C GLY A 173 20.91 5.88 -13.15
N GLU A 174 20.96 5.17 -14.28
CA GLU A 174 19.95 4.15 -14.60
C GLU A 174 20.03 2.91 -13.69
N GLU A 175 21.23 2.34 -13.52
CA GLU A 175 21.40 1.08 -12.79
C GLU A 175 21.07 1.22 -11.29
N GLU A 176 21.56 2.26 -10.63
CA GLU A 176 21.27 2.50 -9.21
C GLU A 176 19.81 2.94 -9.00
N ALA A 177 19.23 3.76 -9.91
CA ALA A 177 17.82 4.11 -9.82
C ALA A 177 16.94 2.86 -9.94
N LYS A 178 17.26 1.94 -10.85
CA LYS A 178 16.56 0.66 -10.97
C LYS A 178 16.75 -0.20 -9.73
N LEU A 179 17.95 -0.23 -9.15
CA LEU A 179 18.22 -0.99 -7.93
C LEU A 179 17.38 -0.49 -6.73
N ILE A 180 17.23 0.83 -6.59
CA ILE A 180 16.56 1.44 -5.43
C ILE A 180 15.05 1.54 -5.64
N PHE A 181 14.60 1.91 -6.84
CA PHE A 181 13.20 2.26 -7.12
C PHE A 181 12.51 1.30 -8.10
N GLY A 182 13.22 0.35 -8.71
CA GLY A 182 12.69 -0.47 -9.81
C GLY A 182 11.45 -1.29 -9.44
N LEU A 183 11.36 -1.77 -8.19
CA LEU A 183 10.16 -2.47 -7.70
C LEU A 183 8.94 -1.53 -7.68
N ASP A 184 9.10 -0.32 -7.13
CA ASP A 184 8.01 0.65 -7.07
C ASP A 184 7.59 1.14 -8.44
N GLU A 185 8.55 1.26 -9.36
CA GLU A 185 8.26 1.59 -10.74
C GLU A 185 7.48 0.47 -11.43
N SER A 186 7.85 -0.79 -11.19
CA SER A 186 7.11 -1.95 -11.69
C SER A 186 5.69 -2.02 -11.11
N LYS A 187 5.49 -1.65 -9.84
CA LYS A 187 4.15 -1.55 -9.23
C LYS A 187 3.31 -0.45 -9.90
N PHE A 188 3.90 0.69 -10.21
CA PHE A 188 3.22 1.76 -10.94
C PHE A 188 2.84 1.31 -12.35
N GLU A 189 3.76 0.67 -13.07
CA GLU A 189 3.50 0.11 -14.40
C GLU A 189 2.39 -0.96 -14.37
N TYR A 190 2.35 -1.81 -13.35
CA TYR A 190 1.26 -2.77 -13.15
C TYR A 190 -0.08 -2.07 -12.95
N ALA A 191 -0.14 -1.03 -12.12
CA ALA A 191 -1.37 -0.26 -11.88
C ALA A 191 -1.91 0.40 -13.16
N GLU A 192 -1.01 0.89 -14.02
CA GLU A 192 -1.37 1.47 -15.33
C GLU A 192 -1.77 0.41 -16.37
N ALA A 193 -1.18 -0.78 -16.32
CA ALA A 193 -1.43 -1.86 -17.27
C ALA A 193 -2.73 -2.61 -16.97
N PHE A 194 -3.09 -2.76 -15.69
CA PHE A 194 -4.21 -3.61 -15.26
C PHE A 194 -5.57 -3.18 -15.86
N PRO A 195 -5.97 -1.89 -15.92
CA PRO A 195 -7.20 -1.49 -16.59
C PRO A 195 -7.22 -1.82 -18.09
N LYS A 196 -6.08 -1.66 -18.79
CA LYS A 196 -5.96 -2.01 -20.21
C LYS A 196 -6.09 -3.51 -20.41
N PHE A 197 -5.47 -4.30 -19.54
CA PHE A 197 -5.62 -5.75 -19.53
C PHE A 197 -7.09 -6.18 -19.38
N LEU A 198 -7.85 -5.55 -18.48
CA LEU A 198 -9.28 -5.85 -18.33
C LEU A 198 -10.08 -5.53 -19.61
N GLU A 199 -9.72 -4.47 -20.32
CA GLU A 199 -10.34 -4.11 -21.61
C GLU A 199 -9.99 -5.12 -22.71
N GLU A 200 -8.71 -5.44 -22.87
CA GLU A 200 -8.19 -6.33 -23.92
C GLU A 200 -8.62 -7.80 -23.75
N THR A 201 -9.01 -8.17 -22.53
CA THR A 201 -9.48 -9.52 -22.21
C THR A 201 -10.99 -9.64 -22.08
N LYS A 202 -11.75 -8.59 -22.43
CA LYS A 202 -13.21 -8.68 -22.53
C LYS A 202 -13.65 -9.82 -23.44
N GLY A 203 -14.66 -10.56 -23.00
CA GLY A 203 -15.22 -11.69 -23.74
C GLY A 203 -14.35 -12.95 -23.79
N LYS A 204 -13.15 -12.94 -23.19
CA LYS A 204 -12.33 -14.15 -23.01
C LYS A 204 -12.82 -14.99 -21.84
N SER A 205 -12.54 -16.29 -21.90
CA SER A 205 -12.78 -17.18 -20.78
C SER A 205 -11.92 -16.79 -19.56
N GLY A 206 -12.37 -17.15 -18.37
CA GLY A 206 -11.63 -16.93 -17.13
C GLY A 206 -10.28 -17.64 -17.10
N ALA A 207 -10.15 -18.79 -17.77
CA ALA A 207 -8.88 -19.49 -17.93
C ALA A 207 -7.87 -18.68 -18.78
N GLU A 208 -8.30 -18.19 -19.94
CA GLU A 208 -7.45 -17.33 -20.80
C GLU A 208 -7.09 -16.01 -20.09
N LYS A 209 -8.03 -15.43 -19.35
CA LYS A 209 -7.80 -14.21 -18.54
C LYS A 209 -6.71 -14.45 -17.50
N LEU A 210 -6.76 -15.57 -16.76
CA LEU A 210 -5.75 -15.93 -15.76
C LEU A 210 -4.36 -16.12 -16.38
N GLU A 211 -4.27 -16.86 -17.49
CA GLU A 211 -2.99 -17.08 -18.16
C GLU A 211 -2.36 -15.74 -18.61
N LYS A 212 -3.16 -14.88 -19.25
CA LYS A 212 -2.71 -13.55 -19.69
C LYS A 212 -2.38 -12.64 -18.51
N TYR A 213 -3.12 -12.74 -17.41
CA TYR A 213 -2.87 -11.97 -16.19
C TYR A 213 -1.48 -12.29 -15.62
N GLU A 214 -1.16 -13.58 -15.47
CA GLU A 214 0.16 -13.98 -14.97
C GLU A 214 1.27 -13.65 -15.97
N GLN A 215 1.03 -13.75 -17.27
CA GLN A 215 1.99 -13.30 -18.28
C GLN A 215 2.27 -11.80 -18.18
N MET A 216 1.23 -10.97 -18.05
CA MET A 216 1.37 -9.53 -17.88
C MET A 216 2.19 -9.21 -16.62
N ARG A 217 1.87 -9.83 -15.48
CA ARG A 217 2.60 -9.63 -14.22
C ARG A 217 4.07 -10.02 -14.38
N LYS A 218 4.36 -11.18 -14.96
CA LYS A 218 5.73 -11.65 -15.15
C LYS A 218 6.53 -10.70 -16.04
N ASN A 219 5.92 -10.15 -17.08
CA ASN A 219 6.56 -9.19 -17.98
C ASN A 219 6.86 -7.86 -17.27
N ILE A 220 5.93 -7.35 -16.46
CA ILE A 220 6.08 -6.07 -15.77
C ILE A 220 7.06 -6.19 -14.60
N PHE A 221 6.88 -7.18 -13.75
CA PHE A 221 7.69 -7.31 -12.54
C PHE A 221 9.06 -7.93 -12.80
N GLY A 222 9.27 -8.67 -13.90
CA GLY A 222 10.57 -9.20 -14.26
C GLY A 222 11.24 -9.98 -13.11
N SER A 223 12.41 -9.52 -12.66
CA SER A 223 13.16 -10.13 -11.54
C SER A 223 12.44 -10.03 -10.19
N TYR A 224 11.48 -9.11 -10.04
CA TYR A 224 10.68 -8.93 -8.83
C TYR A 224 9.48 -9.88 -8.73
N TYR A 225 9.16 -10.61 -9.80
CA TYR A 225 7.92 -11.39 -9.91
C TYR A 225 7.77 -12.42 -8.79
N GLU A 226 8.84 -13.15 -8.44
CA GLU A 226 8.81 -14.14 -7.36
C GLU A 226 8.50 -13.49 -6.01
N THR A 227 9.11 -12.34 -5.71
CA THR A 227 8.85 -11.60 -4.46
C THR A 227 7.43 -11.08 -4.38
N ILE A 228 6.87 -10.60 -5.51
CA ILE A 228 5.46 -10.23 -5.58
C ILE A 228 4.56 -11.44 -5.27
N LEU A 229 4.87 -12.62 -5.83
CA LEU A 229 4.09 -13.83 -5.56
C LEU A 229 4.21 -14.31 -4.11
N GLU A 230 5.40 -14.23 -3.51
CA GLU A 230 5.65 -14.63 -2.12
C GLU A 230 4.89 -13.74 -1.14
N ASN A 231 4.87 -12.43 -1.38
CA ASN A 231 4.23 -11.45 -0.50
C ASN A 231 2.71 -11.33 -0.72
N GLU A 232 2.20 -11.85 -1.83
CA GLU A 232 0.77 -11.80 -2.12
C GLU A 232 -0.03 -12.80 -1.27
N SER A 233 -0.98 -12.26 -0.50
CA SER A 233 -1.84 -13.08 0.36
C SER A 233 -2.70 -14.08 -0.43
N LYS A 234 -3.00 -15.22 0.19
CA LYS A 234 -3.95 -16.21 -0.36
C LYS A 234 -5.30 -15.59 -0.70
N TYR A 235 -5.75 -14.60 0.08
CA TYR A 235 -7.00 -13.89 -0.15
C TYR A 235 -6.98 -13.01 -1.40
N THR A 236 -5.87 -12.31 -1.63
CA THR A 236 -5.68 -11.53 -2.86
C THR A 236 -5.72 -12.43 -4.10
N LYS A 237 -5.00 -13.57 -4.06
CA LYS A 237 -4.99 -14.54 -5.17
C LYS A 237 -6.38 -15.11 -5.44
N TYR A 238 -7.10 -15.51 -4.39
CA TYR A 238 -8.47 -16.00 -4.51
C TYR A 238 -9.41 -14.96 -5.11
N THR A 239 -9.40 -13.74 -4.60
CA THR A 239 -10.33 -12.69 -5.07
C THR A 239 -10.02 -12.28 -6.51
N MET A 240 -8.75 -12.23 -6.90
CA MET A 240 -8.35 -12.01 -8.29
C MET A 240 -8.84 -13.13 -9.21
N GLU A 241 -8.65 -14.40 -8.83
CA GLU A 241 -9.13 -15.53 -9.63
C GLU A 241 -10.66 -15.52 -9.79
N VAL A 242 -11.41 -15.27 -8.72
CA VAL A 242 -12.87 -15.11 -8.77
C VAL A 242 -13.27 -13.97 -9.70
N MET A 243 -12.60 -12.82 -9.61
CA MET A 243 -12.87 -11.65 -10.45
C MET A 243 -12.63 -11.96 -11.94
N LEU A 244 -11.51 -12.62 -12.27
CA LEU A 244 -11.18 -12.96 -13.65
C LEU A 244 -12.12 -14.01 -14.24
N LYS A 245 -12.67 -14.90 -13.40
CA LYS A 245 -13.67 -15.93 -13.78
C LYS A 245 -15.13 -15.48 -13.68
N ASP A 246 -15.40 -14.22 -13.31
CA ASP A 246 -16.76 -13.76 -12.99
C ASP A 246 -17.76 -13.95 -14.14
N ASP A 247 -17.35 -13.75 -15.39
CA ASP A 247 -18.21 -13.96 -16.55
C ASP A 247 -18.57 -15.45 -16.75
N ASP A 248 -17.59 -16.34 -16.65
CA ASP A 248 -17.81 -17.80 -16.70
C ASP A 248 -18.79 -18.22 -15.58
N LEU A 249 -18.54 -17.76 -14.35
CA LEU A 249 -19.36 -18.07 -13.17
C LEU A 249 -20.78 -17.52 -13.28
N LYS A 250 -21.03 -16.44 -14.02
CA LYS A 250 -22.38 -15.92 -14.26
C LYS A 250 -23.15 -16.72 -15.30
N SER A 251 -22.46 -17.39 -16.21
CA SER A 251 -23.07 -18.20 -17.25
C SER A 251 -23.46 -19.61 -16.78
N MET A 252 -22.88 -20.07 -15.67
CA MET A 252 -23.18 -21.35 -15.04
C MET A 252 -24.54 -21.35 -14.32
N ASP A 253 -25.15 -22.53 -14.18
CA ASP A 253 -26.25 -22.71 -13.24
C ASP A 253 -25.78 -22.54 -11.78
N THR A 254 -26.74 -22.36 -10.87
CA THR A 254 -26.46 -22.08 -9.46
C THR A 254 -25.65 -23.20 -8.79
N GLY A 255 -25.90 -24.47 -9.12
CA GLY A 255 -25.23 -25.61 -8.50
C GLY A 255 -23.78 -25.70 -8.93
N ASP A 256 -23.55 -25.65 -10.24
CA ASP A 256 -22.21 -25.69 -10.84
C ASP A 256 -21.38 -24.48 -10.43
N LYS A 257 -22.00 -23.30 -10.37
CA LYS A 257 -21.35 -22.09 -9.85
C LYS A 257 -20.89 -22.27 -8.41
N ASN A 258 -21.75 -22.79 -7.54
CA ASN A 258 -21.40 -22.98 -6.12
C ASN A 258 -20.24 -23.97 -5.97
N ASN A 259 -20.25 -25.06 -6.73
CA ASN A 259 -19.16 -26.04 -6.75
C ASN A 259 -17.85 -25.42 -7.26
N ALA A 260 -17.89 -24.64 -8.34
CA ALA A 260 -16.71 -23.96 -8.87
C ALA A 260 -16.13 -22.96 -7.86
N VAL A 261 -16.97 -22.16 -7.21
CA VAL A 261 -16.54 -21.21 -6.18
C VAL A 261 -15.98 -21.92 -4.96
N ARG A 262 -16.61 -23.01 -4.51
CA ARG A 262 -16.10 -23.82 -3.40
C ARG A 262 -14.73 -24.41 -3.73
N SER A 263 -14.55 -24.97 -4.92
CA SER A 263 -13.26 -25.51 -5.36
C SER A 263 -12.14 -24.44 -5.35
N MET A 264 -12.45 -23.21 -5.76
CA MET A 264 -11.48 -22.10 -5.65
C MET A 264 -11.16 -21.77 -4.18
N ARG A 265 -12.12 -21.81 -3.26
CA ARG A 265 -11.85 -21.58 -1.83
C ARG A 265 -10.96 -22.67 -1.26
N GLU A 266 -11.28 -23.93 -1.54
CA GLU A 266 -10.51 -25.09 -1.09
C GLU A 266 -9.06 -25.03 -1.59
N LYS A 267 -8.86 -24.63 -2.86
CA LYS A 267 -7.53 -24.42 -3.46
C LYS A 267 -6.65 -23.46 -2.64
N TYR A 268 -7.21 -22.37 -2.10
CA TYR A 268 -6.42 -21.36 -1.38
C TYR A 268 -6.40 -21.53 0.14
N PHE A 269 -7.49 -22.03 0.73
CA PHE A 269 -7.72 -22.03 2.17
C PHE A 269 -7.92 -23.42 2.78
N GLY A 270 -7.96 -24.47 1.97
CA GLY A 270 -8.36 -25.82 2.40
C GLY A 270 -9.85 -25.93 2.71
N GLU A 271 -10.30 -27.13 3.05
CA GLU A 271 -11.71 -27.45 3.31
C GLU A 271 -12.28 -26.63 4.48
N GLU A 272 -11.62 -26.63 5.63
CA GLU A 272 -12.07 -25.88 6.81
C GLU A 272 -12.12 -24.36 6.54
N GLY A 273 -11.16 -23.84 5.78
CA GLY A 273 -11.14 -22.44 5.37
C GLY A 273 -12.29 -22.10 4.43
N ALA A 274 -12.60 -22.98 3.48
CA ALA A 274 -13.73 -22.84 2.57
C ALA A 274 -15.07 -22.82 3.33
N ASP A 275 -15.25 -23.72 4.31
CA ASP A 275 -16.46 -23.79 5.14
C ASP A 275 -16.65 -22.52 5.97
N ARG A 276 -15.57 -21.98 6.56
CA ARG A 276 -15.64 -20.71 7.31
C ARG A 276 -16.04 -19.55 6.40
N ILE A 277 -15.46 -19.46 5.20
CA ILE A 277 -15.80 -18.41 4.23
C ILE A 277 -17.26 -18.54 3.80
N GLU A 278 -17.71 -19.75 3.47
CA GLU A 278 -19.08 -20.01 3.06
C GLU A 278 -20.09 -19.64 4.17
N LYS A 279 -19.76 -19.98 5.43
CA LYS A 279 -20.57 -19.57 6.58
C LYS A 279 -20.67 -18.06 6.70
N VAL A 280 -19.54 -17.35 6.65
CA VAL A 280 -19.52 -15.87 6.74
C VAL A 280 -20.31 -15.24 5.60
N GLU A 281 -20.14 -15.72 4.37
CA GLU A 281 -20.90 -15.20 3.22
C GLU A 281 -22.41 -15.43 3.36
N LYS A 282 -22.83 -16.58 3.91
CA LYS A 282 -24.24 -16.86 4.19
C LYS A 282 -24.78 -15.91 5.27
N GLU A 283 -24.05 -15.70 6.36
CA GLU A 283 -24.43 -14.76 7.42
C GLU A 283 -24.56 -13.32 6.87
N LEU A 284 -23.61 -12.89 6.03
CA LEU A 284 -23.65 -11.58 5.36
C LEU A 284 -24.83 -11.45 4.38
N ALA A 285 -25.16 -12.51 3.64
CA ALA A 285 -26.31 -12.51 2.74
C ALA A 285 -27.64 -12.42 3.52
N GLU A 286 -27.77 -13.15 4.64
CA GLU A 286 -28.93 -13.08 5.52
C GLU A 286 -29.06 -11.71 6.20
N GLU A 287 -27.95 -11.13 6.69
CA GLU A 287 -27.94 -9.77 7.25
C GLU A 287 -28.38 -8.75 6.20
N LYS A 288 -27.86 -8.83 4.97
CA LYS A 288 -28.23 -7.94 3.88
C LYS A 288 -29.71 -8.02 3.50
N GLU A 289 -30.29 -9.21 3.45
CA GLU A 289 -31.73 -9.35 3.19
C GLU A 289 -32.58 -8.81 4.35
N LYS A 290 -32.13 -8.95 5.60
CA LYS A 290 -32.77 -8.31 6.77
C LYS A 290 -32.69 -6.78 6.66
N GLU A 291 -31.55 -6.22 6.30
CA GLU A 291 -31.37 -4.78 6.10
C GLU A 291 -32.24 -4.24 4.97
N LYS A 292 -32.31 -4.95 3.84
CA LYS A 292 -33.18 -4.58 2.72
C LYS A 292 -34.64 -4.57 3.13
N SER A 293 -35.12 -5.64 3.77
CA SER A 293 -36.50 -5.77 4.26
C SER A 293 -36.83 -4.68 5.29
N TYR A 294 -35.91 -4.41 6.22
CA TYR A 294 -36.04 -3.32 7.18
C TYR A 294 -36.20 -1.97 6.48
N ASN A 295 -35.38 -1.66 5.48
CA ASN A 295 -35.42 -0.38 4.77
C ASN A 295 -36.71 -0.21 3.95
N GLU A 296 -37.24 -1.29 3.37
CA GLU A 296 -38.54 -1.31 2.69
C GLU A 296 -39.69 -1.04 3.67
N ASP A 297 -39.76 -1.76 4.79
CA ASP A 297 -40.77 -1.55 5.83
C ASP A 297 -40.66 -0.17 6.47
N LYS A 298 -39.44 0.33 6.67
CA LYS A 298 -39.19 1.68 7.19
C LYS A 298 -39.75 2.74 6.23
N LYS A 299 -39.50 2.60 4.93
CA LYS A 299 -40.04 3.52 3.92
C LYS A 299 -41.56 3.51 3.94
N LYS A 300 -42.18 2.32 4.01
CA LYS A 300 -43.64 2.16 4.10
C LYS A 300 -44.22 2.80 5.36
N LEU A 301 -43.62 2.53 6.52
CA LEU A 301 -44.00 3.10 7.81
C LEU A 301 -44.03 4.63 7.78
N LEU A 302 -43.00 5.25 7.21
CA LEU A 302 -42.88 6.70 7.12
C LEU A 302 -43.86 7.30 6.09
N SER A 303 -44.14 6.61 4.97
CA SER A 303 -45.11 7.08 4.00
C SER A 303 -46.57 6.98 4.46
N GLU A 304 -46.90 5.96 5.25
CA GLU A 304 -48.27 5.74 5.76
C GLU A 304 -48.59 6.61 6.98
N ASN A 305 -47.59 7.28 7.56
CA ASN A 305 -47.75 8.07 8.78
C ASN A 305 -47.00 9.42 8.68
N PRO A 306 -47.37 10.32 7.75
CA PRO A 306 -46.64 11.56 7.50
C PRO A 306 -46.64 12.55 8.67
N ASP A 307 -47.71 12.56 9.48
CA ASP A 307 -47.92 13.53 10.57
C ASP A 307 -47.43 13.01 11.94
N MET A 308 -46.60 11.97 11.96
CA MET A 308 -46.11 11.35 13.20
C MET A 308 -45.12 12.27 13.93
N THR A 309 -45.27 12.40 15.25
CA THR A 309 -44.31 13.16 16.07
C THR A 309 -42.95 12.46 16.09
N ASP A 310 -41.85 13.21 16.30
CA ASP A 310 -40.50 12.64 16.32
C ASP A 310 -40.32 11.54 17.37
N LYS A 311 -40.98 11.68 18.53
CA LYS A 311 -40.94 10.68 19.61
C LYS A 311 -41.64 9.38 19.22
N GLU A 312 -42.80 9.47 18.58
CA GLU A 312 -43.53 8.30 18.08
C GLU A 312 -42.79 7.64 16.91
N LYS A 313 -42.19 8.46 16.04
CA LYS A 313 -41.37 8.00 14.91
C LYS A 313 -40.18 7.20 15.39
N GLU A 314 -39.40 7.72 16.33
CA GLU A 314 -38.25 6.98 16.85
C GLU A 314 -38.68 5.70 17.59
N LYS A 315 -39.80 5.73 18.32
CA LYS A 315 -40.35 4.52 18.95
C LYS A 315 -40.69 3.44 17.91
N LYS A 316 -41.48 3.78 16.89
CA LYS A 316 -41.88 2.80 15.85
C LYS A 316 -40.69 2.34 15.01
N LEU A 317 -39.71 3.21 14.74
CA LEU A 317 -38.48 2.82 14.06
C LEU A 317 -37.63 1.89 14.92
N ASN A 318 -37.58 2.10 16.24
CA ASN A 318 -36.89 1.20 17.14
C ASN A 318 -37.56 -0.17 17.23
N ASP A 319 -38.89 -0.22 17.35
CA ASP A 319 -39.66 -1.47 17.33
C ASP A 319 -39.40 -2.24 16.02
N LEU A 320 -39.31 -1.53 14.89
CA LEU A 320 -38.97 -2.12 13.61
C LEU A 320 -37.52 -2.63 13.57
N ARG A 321 -36.54 -1.91 14.12
CA ARG A 321 -35.15 -2.39 14.23
C ARG A 321 -35.07 -3.66 15.09
N VAL A 322 -35.75 -3.69 16.24
CA VAL A 322 -35.78 -4.86 17.13
C VAL A 322 -36.43 -6.06 16.43
N LYS A 323 -37.47 -5.86 15.61
CA LYS A 323 -38.10 -6.92 14.80
C LYS A 323 -37.12 -7.59 13.84
N TYR A 324 -36.27 -6.83 13.15
CA TYR A 324 -35.37 -7.37 12.12
C TYR A 324 -34.00 -7.82 12.66
N PHE A 325 -33.48 -7.15 13.68
CA PHE A 325 -32.11 -7.33 14.16
C PHE A 325 -32.01 -7.84 15.61
N GLY A 326 -33.13 -7.98 16.32
CA GLY A 326 -33.14 -8.25 17.76
C GLY A 326 -32.70 -7.02 18.57
N LYS A 327 -32.67 -7.15 19.89
CA LYS A 327 -32.35 -6.02 20.80
C LYS A 327 -30.92 -5.50 20.61
N GLU A 328 -29.95 -6.40 20.57
CA GLU A 328 -28.54 -6.04 20.41
C GLU A 328 -28.23 -5.53 19.00
N GLY A 329 -28.75 -6.20 17.96
CA GLY A 329 -28.57 -5.77 16.58
C GLY A 329 -29.27 -4.45 16.24
N ALA A 330 -30.36 -4.10 16.94
CA ALA A 330 -31.05 -2.83 16.72
C ALA A 330 -30.19 -1.62 17.09
N GLU A 331 -29.44 -1.69 18.20
CA GLU A 331 -28.53 -0.62 18.64
C GLU A 331 -27.33 -0.50 17.70
N ASN A 332 -26.72 -1.62 17.32
CA ASN A 332 -25.60 -1.64 16.37
C ASN A 332 -26.02 -1.06 15.00
N TYR A 333 -27.19 -1.44 14.50
CA TYR A 333 -27.73 -0.90 13.25
C TYR A 333 -28.04 0.59 13.35
N LYS A 334 -28.62 1.05 14.47
CA LYS A 334 -28.88 2.47 14.72
C LYS A 334 -27.60 3.30 14.70
N GLN A 335 -26.52 2.80 15.30
CA GLN A 335 -25.22 3.46 15.27
C GLN A 335 -24.65 3.52 13.86
N ARG A 336 -24.67 2.41 13.11
CA ARG A 336 -24.25 2.38 11.69
C ARG A 336 -25.05 3.36 10.82
N GLU A 337 -26.36 3.44 11.03
CA GLU A 337 -27.22 4.39 10.31
C GLU A 337 -26.88 5.85 10.64
N ALA A 338 -26.59 6.16 11.91
CA ALA A 338 -26.18 7.50 12.31
C ALA A 338 -24.83 7.90 11.68
N LEU A 339 -23.87 6.98 11.63
CA LEU A 339 -22.58 7.20 10.99
C LEU A 339 -22.71 7.44 9.48
N SER A 340 -23.60 6.69 8.80
CA SER A 340 -23.84 6.84 7.36
C SER A 340 -24.45 8.18 6.93
N LYS A 341 -24.93 8.99 7.88
CA LYS A 341 -25.53 10.32 7.63
C LYS A 341 -24.57 11.47 7.90
N LEU A 342 -23.35 11.20 8.36
CA LEU A 342 -22.34 12.22 8.57
C LEU A 342 -21.78 12.67 7.21
N PRO A 343 -21.73 13.99 6.92
CA PRO A 343 -21.17 14.47 5.66
C PRO A 343 -19.66 14.18 5.62
N GLY A 344 -19.21 13.43 4.61
CA GLY A 344 -17.79 13.16 4.36
C GLY A 344 -17.33 11.70 4.45
N MET A 345 -18.25 10.73 4.50
CA MET A 345 -17.96 9.31 4.21
C MET A 345 -18.63 8.86 2.92
#